data_AF-A0A6A3J3D9-F1
#
_entry.id   AF-A0A6A3J3D9-F1
#
_cell.length_a   1.000
_cell.length_b   1.000
_cell.length_c   1.000
_cell.angle_alpha   90.00
_cell.angle_beta   90.00
_cell.angle_gamma   90.00
#
_symmetry.space_group_name_H-M   'P 1'
#
loop_
_entity.id
_entity.type
_entity.pdbx_description
1 polymer ?
#
loop_
_entity_poly.entity_id
_entity_poly.type
_entity_poly.pdbx_seq_one_letter_code
_entity_poly.pdbx_strand_id
1 'polypeptide(L)'
;MNRLHEWFTNTGEAMKFTLPEETFLPVNLSKEKQAALIEEAETVIRQTIAANEEFIAGGATFQDPKWKLVRAKEGLRVVVKKMTVDVSSTGSVKQCALRFCLGCLLEAKVKSVWELALSGVETSSECSSTSSSE
;
A
#
# COMPACT_ATOMS: atom_id res chain seq x y z
N MET A 1 37.12 -40.29 20.22
CA MET A 1 37.29 -39.00 19.53
C MET A 1 36.36 -38.93 18.30
N ASN A 2 35.09 -39.32 18.43
CA ASN A 2 34.12 -39.40 17.32
C ASN A 2 32.73 -38.89 17.78
N ARG A 3 32.66 -37.67 18.32
CA ARG A 3 31.38 -37.04 18.73
C ARG A 3 31.28 -35.55 18.37
N LEU A 4 32.12 -35.06 17.47
CA LEU A 4 32.12 -33.65 17.06
C LEU A 4 31.90 -33.41 15.56
N HIS A 5 31.67 -34.46 14.77
CA HIS A 5 31.41 -34.32 13.33
C HIS A 5 29.92 -34.31 12.92
N GLU A 6 28.99 -34.61 13.83
CA GLU A 6 27.54 -34.62 13.53
C GLU A 6 26.83 -33.28 13.72
N TRP A 7 27.50 -32.27 14.30
CA TRP A 7 26.90 -30.96 14.53
C TRP A 7 27.11 -29.95 13.38
N PHE A 8 27.92 -30.28 12.37
CA PHE A 8 28.39 -29.31 11.38
C PHE A 8 27.94 -29.56 9.93
N THR A 9 26.78 -30.20 9.74
CA THR A 9 26.14 -30.34 8.41
C THR A 9 24.65 -29.97 8.40
N ASN A 10 24.15 -29.25 9.41
CA ASN A 10 22.78 -28.75 9.41
C ASN A 10 22.73 -27.21 9.49
N THR A 11 23.43 -26.58 8.55
CA THR A 11 23.39 -25.14 8.29
C THR A 11 22.99 -24.94 6.84
N GLY A 12 21.68 -24.98 6.57
CA GLY A 12 21.18 -24.75 5.21
C GLY A 12 19.67 -24.89 5.01
N GLU A 13 18.89 -25.26 6.02
CA GLU A 13 17.43 -25.24 5.91
C GLU A 13 16.92 -23.92 6.48
N ALA A 14 16.45 -23.04 5.59
CA ALA A 14 15.79 -21.80 5.95
C ALA A 14 14.80 -22.07 7.11
N MET A 15 14.85 -21.27 8.18
CA MET A 15 13.77 -21.23 9.16
C MET A 15 12.52 -20.69 8.46
N LYS A 16 11.85 -21.56 7.71
CA LYS A 16 10.56 -21.35 7.09
C LYS A 16 9.57 -21.42 8.24
N PHE A 17 9.30 -20.28 8.86
CA PHE A 17 8.20 -20.15 9.81
C PHE A 17 6.90 -20.43 9.04
N THR A 18 6.51 -21.70 9.05
CA THR A 18 5.28 -22.18 8.44
C THR A 18 4.28 -22.23 9.56
N LEU A 19 3.40 -21.24 9.55
CA LEU A 19 2.20 -21.29 10.36
C LEU A 19 1.40 -22.53 9.94
N PRO A 20 0.97 -23.38 10.89
CA PRO A 20 0.03 -24.45 10.61
C PRO A 20 -1.15 -23.91 9.79
N GLU A 21 -1.65 -24.71 8.86
CA GLU A 21 -2.72 -24.31 7.91
C GLU A 21 -3.97 -23.79 8.65
N GLU A 22 -4.16 -24.23 9.89
CA GLU A 22 -5.25 -23.86 10.81
C GLU A 22 -5.02 -22.56 11.61
N THR A 23 -3.91 -21.85 11.38
CA THR A 23 -3.54 -20.68 12.22
C THR A 23 -4.56 -19.55 12.13
N PHE A 24 -5.19 -19.40 10.96
CA PHE A 24 -6.21 -18.38 10.74
C PHE A 24 -7.55 -19.07 10.54
N LEU A 25 -8.42 -18.99 11.55
CA LEU A 25 -9.80 -19.44 11.40
C LEU A 25 -10.52 -18.60 10.32
N PRO A 26 -11.39 -19.22 9.51
CA PRO A 26 -12.19 -18.49 8.53
C PRO A 26 -13.01 -17.39 9.21
N VAL A 27 -12.80 -16.14 8.80
CA VAL A 27 -13.54 -15.01 9.36
C VAL A 27 -14.97 -15.05 8.81
N ASN A 28 -15.93 -15.40 9.67
CA ASN A 28 -17.34 -15.43 9.32
C ASN A 28 -18.02 -14.16 9.85
N LEU A 29 -18.37 -13.26 8.94
CA LEU A 29 -19.07 -12.03 9.27
C LEU A 29 -20.58 -12.22 9.05
N SER A 30 -21.41 -11.56 9.88
CA SER A 30 -22.84 -11.48 9.58
C SER A 30 -23.06 -10.65 8.31
N LYS A 31 -24.18 -10.88 7.62
CA LYS A 31 -24.54 -10.12 6.41
C LYS A 31 -24.57 -8.61 6.67
N GLU A 32 -25.02 -8.19 7.85
CA GLU A 32 -25.03 -6.78 8.24
C GLU A 32 -23.62 -6.19 8.34
N LYS A 33 -22.67 -6.93 8.94
CA LYS A 33 -21.27 -6.48 9.04
C LYS A 33 -20.59 -6.44 7.68
N GLN A 34 -20.89 -7.40 6.81
CA GLN A 34 -20.38 -7.38 5.44
C GLN A 34 -20.91 -6.16 4.67
N ALA A 35 -22.22 -5.89 4.75
CA ALA A 35 -22.82 -4.74 4.10
C ALA A 35 -22.23 -3.41 4.62
N ALA A 36 -22.05 -3.29 5.93
CA ALA A 36 -21.42 -2.09 6.52
C ALA A 36 -19.98 -1.87 6.03
N LEU A 37 -19.18 -2.95 5.92
CA LEU A 37 -17.81 -2.84 5.38
C LEU A 37 -17.81 -2.45 3.90
N ILE A 38 -18.73 -3.00 3.10
CA ILE A 38 -18.87 -2.65 1.69
C ILE A 38 -19.27 -1.18 1.54
N GLU A 39 -20.24 -0.70 2.31
CA GLU A 39 -20.67 0.71 2.30
C GLU A 39 -19.54 1.66 2.68
N GLU A 40 -18.76 1.32 3.70
CA GLU A 40 -17.58 2.11 4.09
C GLU A 40 -16.54 2.15 2.97
N ALA A 41 -16.23 1.00 2.35
CA ALA A 41 -15.29 0.92 1.23
C ALA A 41 -15.75 1.76 0.03
N GLU A 42 -17.03 1.66 -0.33
CA GLU A 42 -17.62 2.49 -1.39
C GLU A 42 -17.55 3.98 -1.07
N THR A 43 -17.79 4.34 0.19
CA THR A 43 -17.71 5.73 0.64
C THR A 43 -16.29 6.27 0.50
N VAL A 44 -15.28 5.50 0.92
CA VAL A 44 -13.86 5.85 0.74
C VAL A 44 -13.51 6.03 -0.73
N ILE A 45 -14.00 5.15 -1.61
CA ILE A 45 -13.79 5.26 -3.06
C ILE A 45 -14.39 6.58 -3.59
N ARG A 46 -15.66 6.86 -3.27
CA ARG A 46 -16.36 8.09 -3.72
C ARG A 46 -15.66 9.35 -3.23
N GLN A 47 -15.28 9.39 -1.95
CA GLN A 47 -14.54 10.52 -1.36
C GLN A 47 -13.18 10.72 -2.03
N THR A 48 -12.47 9.62 -2.33
CA THR A 48 -11.16 9.68 -3.00
C THR A 48 -11.28 10.22 -4.42
N ILE A 49 -12.32 9.80 -5.15
CA ILE A 49 -12.60 10.31 -6.51
C ILE A 49 -12.91 11.81 -6.44
N ALA A 50 -13.86 12.22 -5.59
CA ALA A 50 -14.25 13.63 -5.45
C ALA A 50 -13.05 14.52 -5.09
N ALA A 51 -12.23 14.12 -4.11
CA ALA A 51 -11.03 14.86 -3.73
C ALA A 51 -9.99 14.95 -4.87
N ASN A 52 -9.87 13.91 -5.70
CA ASN A 52 -9.02 13.96 -6.88
C ASN A 52 -9.58 14.89 -7.97
N GLU A 53 -10.88 14.85 -8.23
CA GLU A 53 -11.53 15.73 -9.20
C GLU A 53 -11.37 17.20 -8.79
N GLU A 54 -11.58 17.53 -7.52
CA GLU A 54 -11.33 18.86 -6.96
C GLU A 54 -9.87 19.28 -7.12
N PHE A 55 -8.91 18.38 -6.87
CA PHE A 55 -7.48 18.66 -7.06
C PHE A 55 -7.14 18.96 -8.52
N ILE A 56 -7.70 18.22 -9.47
CA ILE A 56 -7.50 18.45 -10.90
C ILE A 56 -8.16 19.77 -11.32
N ALA A 57 -9.40 20.04 -10.87
CA ALA A 57 -10.10 21.30 -11.12
C ALA A 57 -9.33 22.52 -10.58
N GLY A 58 -8.65 22.36 -9.44
CA GLY A 58 -7.72 23.34 -8.86
C GLY A 58 -6.38 23.48 -9.58
N GLY A 59 -6.27 22.99 -10.82
CA GLY A 59 -5.05 23.07 -11.64
C GLY A 59 -3.91 22.16 -11.18
N ALA A 60 -4.23 21.06 -10.47
CA ALA A 60 -3.27 20.15 -9.87
C ALA A 60 -2.27 20.86 -8.95
N THR A 61 -2.74 21.87 -8.21
CA THR A 61 -1.96 22.61 -7.22
C THR A 61 -2.23 22.08 -5.82
N PHE A 62 -1.17 21.85 -5.06
CA PHE A 62 -1.29 21.43 -3.66
C PHE A 62 -1.54 22.66 -2.79
N GLN A 63 -2.70 22.72 -2.13
CA GLN A 63 -3.07 23.83 -1.24
C GLN A 63 -2.42 23.71 0.16
N ASP A 64 -1.78 22.57 0.46
CA ASP A 64 -1.10 22.34 1.74
C ASP A 64 0.27 23.06 1.78
N PRO A 65 0.56 23.87 2.81
CA PRO A 65 1.83 24.60 2.95
C PRO A 65 3.08 23.70 3.01
N LYS A 66 2.91 22.40 3.27
CA LYS A 66 3.99 21.39 3.21
C LYS A 66 4.44 21.11 1.78
N TRP A 67 3.61 21.39 0.78
CA TRP A 67 3.93 21.26 -0.63
C TRP A 67 4.17 22.62 -1.26
N LYS A 68 5.32 22.81 -1.91
CA LYS A 68 5.68 24.06 -2.57
C LYS A 68 6.20 23.80 -3.97
N LEU A 69 5.58 24.41 -4.99
CA LEU A 69 6.19 24.48 -6.32
C LEU A 69 7.41 25.39 -6.23
N VAL A 70 8.60 24.86 -6.48
CA VAL A 70 9.87 25.61 -6.35
C VAL A 70 10.49 25.96 -7.68
N ARG A 71 10.12 25.26 -8.76
CA ARG A 71 10.64 25.51 -10.10
C ARG A 71 9.64 25.11 -11.16
N ALA A 72 9.45 25.96 -12.15
CA ALA A 72 8.80 25.61 -13.41
C ALA A 72 9.72 26.10 -14.54
N LYS A 73 10.16 25.19 -15.41
CA LYS A 73 10.97 25.53 -16.59
C LYS A 73 10.69 24.51 -17.69
N GLU A 74 10.39 24.97 -18.90
CA GLU A 74 10.29 24.11 -20.10
C GLU A 74 9.40 22.87 -19.89
N GLY A 75 8.23 23.04 -19.27
CA GLY A 75 7.30 21.93 -18.98
C GLY A 75 7.64 21.10 -17.73
N LEU A 76 8.87 21.17 -17.22
CA LEU A 76 9.27 20.54 -15.97
C LEU A 76 8.80 21.38 -14.77
N ARG A 77 7.91 20.80 -13.96
CA ARG A 77 7.47 21.38 -12.68
C ARG A 77 8.09 20.58 -11.54
N VAL A 78 8.81 21.25 -10.64
CA VAL A 78 9.44 20.66 -9.45
C VAL A 78 8.69 21.12 -8.22
N VAL A 79 8.14 20.16 -7.48
CA VAL A 79 7.48 20.39 -6.20
C VAL A 79 8.36 19.87 -5.06
N VAL A 80 8.25 20.50 -3.90
CA VAL A 80 8.96 20.12 -2.68
C VAL A 80 7.95 19.76 -1.61
N LYS A 81 8.14 18.61 -0.97
CA LYS A 81 7.39 18.21 0.21
C LYS A 81 8.29 18.26 1.44
N LYS A 82 7.89 19.01 2.46
CA LYS A 82 8.47 18.85 3.79
C LYS A 82 7.90 17.59 4.42
N MET A 83 8.77 16.60 4.64
CA MET A 83 8.42 15.33 5.25
C MET A 83 9.16 15.16 6.56
N THR A 84 8.42 14.64 7.53
CA THR A 84 8.93 14.14 8.78
C THR A 84 9.33 12.69 8.54
N VAL A 85 10.62 12.41 8.53
CA VAL A 85 11.17 11.08 8.27
C VAL A 85 11.78 10.58 9.56
N ASP A 86 11.34 9.40 9.99
CA ASP A 86 12.05 8.64 11.02
C ASP A 86 13.33 8.09 10.42
N VAL A 87 14.48 8.43 10.99
CA VAL A 87 15.80 8.01 10.49
C VAL A 87 16.38 6.94 11.41
N SER A 88 15.58 5.95 11.82
CA SER A 88 15.97 4.63 12.36
C SER A 88 16.75 4.56 13.69
N SER A 89 16.47 3.44 14.40
CA SER A 89 16.88 2.85 15.70
C SER A 89 17.01 3.73 16.94
N THR A 90 17.32 5.03 16.80
CA THR A 90 17.56 5.94 17.94
C THR A 90 16.31 6.70 18.38
N GLY A 91 15.18 6.52 17.69
CA GLY A 91 13.95 7.29 17.92
C GLY A 91 14.02 8.75 17.44
N SER A 92 15.03 9.08 16.62
CA SER A 92 15.23 10.44 16.13
C SER A 92 14.38 10.72 14.89
N VAL A 93 13.54 11.76 14.98
CA VAL A 93 12.70 12.25 13.90
C VAL A 93 13.39 13.43 13.20
N LYS A 94 13.54 13.38 11.87
CA LYS A 94 14.13 14.46 11.06
C LYS A 94 13.13 15.05 10.09
N GLN A 95 13.06 16.38 10.02
CA GLN A 95 12.38 17.05 8.93
C GLN A 95 13.34 17.16 7.73
N CYS A 96 12.93 16.66 6.56
CA CYS A 96 13.65 16.85 5.32
C CYS A 96 12.72 17.36 4.20
N ALA A 97 13.27 18.15 3.29
CA ALA A 97 12.55 18.67 2.14
C ALA A 97 12.91 17.83 0.91
N LEU A 98 11.98 16.97 0.50
CA LEU A 98 12.16 16.11 -0.66
C LEU A 98 11.66 16.83 -1.92
N ARG A 99 12.38 16.69 -3.03
CA ARG A 99 12.03 17.31 -4.30
C ARG A 99 11.53 16.25 -5.27
N PHE A 100 10.44 16.55 -5.96
CA PHE A 100 9.84 15.65 -6.92
C PHE A 100 9.53 16.39 -8.22
N CYS A 101 9.73 15.68 -9.32
CA CYS A 101 9.16 16.02 -10.61
C CYS A 101 7.63 15.86 -10.48
N LEU A 102 6.84 16.89 -10.79
CA LEU A 102 5.39 16.85 -10.61
C LEU A 102 4.75 15.77 -11.48
N GLY A 103 5.23 15.58 -12.72
CA GLY A 103 4.75 14.50 -13.59
C GLY A 103 4.93 13.12 -12.94
N CYS A 104 6.13 12.84 -12.45
CA CYS A 104 6.49 11.60 -11.76
C CYS A 104 5.68 11.40 -10.48
N LEU A 105 5.44 12.47 -9.72
CA LEU A 105 4.62 12.43 -8.51
C LEU A 105 3.16 12.09 -8.85
N LEU A 106 2.61 12.70 -9.89
CA LEU A 106 1.24 12.43 -10.34
C LEU A 106 1.13 11.01 -10.90
N GLU A 107 2.08 10.58 -11.72
CA GLU A 107 2.13 9.23 -12.26
C GLU A 107 2.22 8.17 -11.14
N ALA A 108 3.08 8.38 -10.14
CA ALA A 108 3.21 7.49 -8.99
C ALA A 108 1.91 7.44 -8.16
N LYS A 109 1.26 8.60 -7.92
CA LYS A 109 -0.02 8.67 -7.20
C LYS A 109 -1.13 7.94 -7.95
N VAL A 110 -1.15 8.06 -9.28
CA VAL A 110 -2.10 7.35 -10.13
C VAL A 110 -1.81 5.85 -10.09
N LYS A 111 -0.60 5.40 -10.48
CA LYS A 111 -0.25 3.98 -10.50
C LYS A 111 -0.44 3.29 -9.16
N SER A 112 -0.03 3.90 -8.05
CA SER A 112 -0.21 3.27 -6.73
C SER A 112 -1.67 3.09 -6.35
N VAL A 113 -2.55 4.04 -6.70
CA VAL A 113 -3.99 3.95 -6.40
C VAL A 113 -4.65 2.92 -7.32
N TRP A 114 -4.31 2.91 -8.61
CA TRP A 114 -4.87 1.97 -9.58
C TRP A 114 -4.41 0.53 -9.33
N GLU A 115 -3.12 0.30 -9.06
CA GLU A 115 -2.61 -1.03 -8.70
C GLU A 115 -3.23 -1.53 -7.39
N LEU A 116 -3.42 -0.65 -6.40
CA LEU A 116 -4.07 -1.00 -5.13
C LEU A 116 -5.57 -1.26 -5.31
N ALA A 117 -6.25 -0.56 -6.21
CA ALA A 117 -7.64 -0.83 -6.56
C ALA A 117 -7.83 -2.14 -7.33
N LEU A 118 -6.92 -2.46 -8.27
CA LEU A 118 -6.99 -3.69 -9.09
C LEU A 118 -6.56 -4.94 -8.32
N SER A 119 -5.54 -4.85 -7.46
CA SER A 119 -5.15 -5.97 -6.58
C SER A 119 -6.26 -6.40 -5.61
N GLY A 120 -7.17 -5.50 -5.25
CA GLY A 120 -8.37 -5.83 -4.48
C GLY A 120 -9.43 -6.61 -5.25
N VAL A 121 -9.47 -6.51 -6.59
CA VAL A 121 -10.51 -7.16 -7.40
C VAL A 121 -10.13 -8.58 -7.81
N GLU A 122 -8.85 -8.82 -8.09
CA GLU A 122 -8.34 -10.12 -8.56
C GLU A 122 -8.39 -11.21 -7.48
N THR A 123 -8.48 -10.84 -6.21
CA THR A 123 -8.59 -11.78 -5.07
C THR A 123 -10.03 -12.27 -4.81
N SER A 124 -11.03 -11.81 -5.58
CA SER A 124 -12.44 -12.16 -5.37
C SER A 124 -12.98 -13.23 -6.34
N SER A 125 -12.21 -13.66 -7.35
CA SER A 125 -12.72 -14.50 -8.43
C SER A 125 -12.57 -16.01 -8.23
N GLU A 126 -11.91 -16.50 -7.17
CA GLU A 126 -11.75 -17.94 -6.91
C GLU A 126 -12.72 -18.47 -5.84
N CYS A 127 -13.95 -17.95 -5.81
CA CYS A 127 -15.05 -18.62 -5.12
C CYS A 127 -16.26 -18.70 -6.05
N SER A 128 -16.20 -19.60 -7.01
CA SER A 128 -17.39 -20.14 -7.65
C SER A 128 -17.17 -21.62 -7.90
N SER A 129 -17.78 -22.39 -7.01
CA SER A 129 -17.78 -23.84 -6.92
C SER A 129 -18.37 -24.51 -8.17
N THR A 130 -17.89 -25.70 -8.52
CA THR A 130 -18.76 -26.78 -9.00
C THR A 130 -18.32 -28.11 -8.38
N SER A 131 -18.88 -28.43 -7.22
CA SER A 131 -19.03 -29.81 -6.76
C SER A 131 -20.15 -30.44 -7.59
N SER A 132 -19.84 -31.42 -8.43
CA SER A 132 -20.84 -32.34 -8.98
C SER A 132 -20.59 -33.70 -8.34
N SER A 133 -21.56 -34.13 -7.53
CA SER A 133 -21.67 -35.49 -7.01
C SER A 133 -22.94 -36.07 -7.61
N GLU A 134 -22.79 -37.13 -8.42
CA GLU A 134 -23.58 -38.37 -8.44
C GLU A 134 -22.97 -39.33 -9.47
#